data_AF-A0A9Q2Q957-F1
#
_entry.id   AF-A0A9Q2Q957-F1
#
_cell.length_a   1.000
_cell.length_b   1.000
_cell.length_c   1.000
_cell.angle_alpha   90.00
_cell.angle_beta   90.00
_cell.angle_gamma   90.00
#
_symmetry.space_group_name_H-M   'P 1'
#
loop_
_entity.id
_entity.type
_entity.pdbx_description
1 polymer ?
#
loop_
_entity_poly.entity_id
_entity_poly.type
_entity_poly.pdbx_seq_one_letter_code
_entity_poly.pdbx_strand_id
1 'polypeptide(L)'
;MSKRVPVGVRACLTAEANDKFLFDENTLVRIYALHELHRLRQSGLSRGALIDFHTRYKLVLLAHSQPEYRELGPFVAAIHEWASLDAFYTEYRLRLIHLLFNNATRRNHTNVLMHVQGYFRNQLNLRQRQELTSIIDNYRREMQPLLAPLMLLQHYMTEHPNSWLSGQRYFELWPAILRLHGKA
;
A
#
# COMPACT_ATOMS: atom_id res chain seq x y z
N MET A 1 -6.99 -27.17 57.27
CA MET A 1 -7.52 -26.80 55.93
C MET A 1 -6.81 -25.53 55.47
N SER A 2 -5.69 -25.69 54.79
CA SER A 2 -4.83 -24.60 54.31
C SER A 2 -5.00 -24.48 52.80
N LYS A 3 -5.64 -23.41 52.34
CA LYS A 3 -5.72 -23.10 50.90
C LYS A 3 -4.45 -22.34 50.53
N ARG A 4 -3.57 -23.02 49.79
CA ARG A 4 -2.39 -22.44 49.13
C ARG A 4 -2.84 -21.34 48.18
N VAL A 5 -2.34 -20.13 48.38
CA VAL A 5 -2.39 -19.05 47.38
C VAL A 5 -1.34 -19.39 46.31
N PRO A 6 -1.69 -19.43 45.00
CA PRO A 6 -0.70 -19.67 43.97
C PRO A 6 0.26 -18.48 43.86
N VAL A 7 1.54 -18.80 43.99
CA VAL A 7 2.67 -17.95 43.58
C VAL A 7 2.56 -17.77 42.06
N GLY A 8 2.29 -16.55 41.58
CA GLY A 8 2.23 -16.32 40.14
C GLY A 8 1.64 -15.00 39.64
N VAL A 9 1.47 -13.96 40.46
CA VAL A 9 1.02 -12.65 39.97
C VAL A 9 1.80 -11.53 40.69
N ARG A 10 3.14 -11.58 40.62
CA ARG A 10 3.99 -10.42 40.93
C ARG A 10 5.40 -10.68 40.42
N ALA A 11 5.63 -10.34 39.14
CA ALA A 11 6.90 -9.91 38.56
C ALA A 11 6.92 -10.21 37.05
N CYS A 12 6.32 -9.30 36.27
CA CYS A 12 6.94 -8.84 35.02
C CYS A 12 6.30 -7.50 34.63
N LEU A 13 6.37 -6.54 35.55
CA LEU A 13 6.11 -5.12 35.31
C LEU A 13 7.45 -4.37 35.11
N THR A 14 8.43 -5.05 34.53
CA THR A 14 9.76 -4.52 34.22
C THR A 14 10.23 -5.10 32.89
N ALA A 15 9.53 -4.72 31.83
CA ALA A 15 10.11 -4.67 30.49
C ALA A 15 9.77 -3.26 29.97
N GLU A 16 10.83 -2.50 29.78
CA GLU A 16 10.81 -1.08 29.48
C GLU A 16 10.01 -0.77 28.20
N ALA A 17 9.35 0.38 28.22
CA ALA A 17 8.49 0.92 27.17
C ALA A 17 8.98 0.64 25.73
N ASN A 18 8.26 -0.24 25.02
CA ASN A 18 8.21 -0.21 23.56
C ASN A 18 6.93 -0.89 23.05
N ASP A 19 5.76 -0.38 23.45
CA ASP A 19 4.47 -0.68 22.78
C ASP A 19 4.44 -0.02 21.38
N LYS A 20 5.39 -0.43 20.54
CA LYS A 20 5.68 0.17 19.25
C LYS A 20 4.77 -0.45 18.19
N PHE A 21 3.51 0.01 18.16
CA PHE A 21 2.44 -0.34 17.21
C PHE A 21 2.05 -1.82 17.13
N LEU A 22 0.82 -2.14 17.53
CA LEU A 22 0.26 -3.50 17.48
C LEU A 22 0.17 -4.10 16.06
N PHE A 23 0.14 -3.26 15.01
CA PHE A 23 0.02 -3.68 13.61
C PHE A 23 1.24 -3.28 12.80
N ASP A 24 1.78 -4.18 11.98
CA ASP A 24 2.82 -3.85 11.02
C ASP A 24 2.28 -3.02 9.83
N GLU A 25 3.21 -2.47 9.05
CA GLU A 25 2.90 -1.56 7.94
C GLU A 25 1.97 -2.20 6.88
N ASN A 26 2.20 -3.47 6.54
CA ASN A 26 1.37 -4.18 5.55
C ASN A 26 -0.02 -4.46 6.12
N THR A 27 -0.09 -4.81 7.40
CA THR A 27 -1.37 -4.99 8.10
C THR A 27 -2.19 -3.69 8.13
N LEU A 28 -1.56 -2.54 8.37
CA LEU A 28 -2.23 -1.25 8.29
C LEU A 28 -2.71 -0.96 6.86
N VAL A 29 -1.88 -1.15 5.83
CA VAL A 29 -2.29 -0.97 4.42
C VAL A 29 -3.50 -1.83 4.07
N ARG A 30 -3.51 -3.11 4.50
CA ARG A 30 -4.66 -4.03 4.32
C ARG A 30 -5.92 -3.49 4.96
N ILE A 31 -5.84 -3.07 6.23
CA ILE A 31 -6.99 -2.53 6.97
C ILE A 31 -7.58 -1.32 6.24
N TYR A 32 -6.74 -0.35 5.84
CA TYR A 32 -7.20 0.84 5.11
C TYR A 32 -7.84 0.48 3.76
N ALA A 33 -7.21 -0.39 2.97
CA ALA A 33 -7.72 -0.81 1.67
C ALA A 33 -9.08 -1.52 1.77
N LEU A 34 -9.21 -2.46 2.71
CA LEU A 34 -10.43 -3.23 2.91
C LEU A 34 -11.54 -2.38 3.54
N HIS A 35 -11.19 -1.44 4.42
CA HIS A 35 -12.15 -0.49 4.96
C HIS A 35 -12.72 0.42 3.86
N GLU A 36 -11.88 0.95 2.97
CA GLU A 36 -12.36 1.77 1.85
C GLU A 36 -13.24 0.99 0.87
N LEU A 37 -12.86 -0.25 0.55
CA LEU A 37 -13.71 -1.13 -0.27
C LEU A 37 -15.06 -1.42 0.42
N HIS A 38 -15.05 -1.63 1.74
CA HIS A 38 -16.27 -1.85 2.50
C HIS A 38 -17.19 -0.62 2.49
N ARG A 39 -16.63 0.58 2.67
CA ARG A 39 -17.38 1.83 2.58
C ARG A 39 -17.98 2.05 1.20
N LEU A 40 -17.26 1.68 0.13
CA LEU A 40 -17.76 1.71 -1.24
C LEU A 40 -19.01 0.83 -1.41
N ARG A 41 -19.03 -0.36 -0.79
CA ARG A 41 -20.23 -1.22 -0.77
C ARG A 41 -21.40 -0.54 -0.04
N GLN A 42 -21.13 0.08 1.10
CA GLN A 42 -22.15 0.76 1.90
C GLN A 42 -22.76 1.98 1.19
N SER A 43 -21.98 2.70 0.38
CA SER A 43 -22.45 3.86 -0.40
C SER A 43 -23.24 3.50 -1.66
N GLY A 44 -23.40 2.21 -1.96
CA GLY A 44 -24.02 1.70 -3.18
C GLY A 44 -22.98 1.29 -4.22
N LEU A 45 -23.06 0.02 -4.65
CA LEU A 45 -22.16 -0.52 -5.66
C LEU A 45 -22.49 0.03 -7.06
N SER A 46 -21.46 0.49 -7.76
CA SER A 46 -21.51 0.73 -9.19
C SER A 46 -20.26 0.19 -9.87
N ARG A 47 -20.37 -0.17 -11.16
CA ARG A 47 -19.23 -0.65 -11.95
C ARG A 47 -18.12 0.40 -11.98
N GLY A 48 -18.49 1.66 -12.19
CA GLY A 48 -17.57 2.79 -12.19
C GLY A 48 -16.83 2.95 -10.87
N ALA A 49 -17.53 2.85 -9.72
CA ALA A 49 -16.88 2.94 -8.42
C ALA A 49 -15.86 1.81 -8.18
N LEU A 50 -16.17 0.57 -8.57
CA LEU A 50 -15.24 -0.56 -8.43
C LEU A 50 -14.00 -0.41 -9.32
N ILE A 51 -14.18 0.06 -10.55
CA ILE A 51 -13.08 0.36 -11.48
C ILE A 51 -12.22 1.51 -10.93
N ASP A 52 -12.84 2.57 -10.40
CA ASP A 52 -12.15 3.70 -9.79
C ASP A 52 -11.31 3.24 -8.58
N PHE A 53 -11.92 2.49 -7.66
CA PHE A 53 -11.21 1.91 -6.52
C PHE A 53 -10.00 1.09 -6.98
N HIS A 54 -10.19 0.17 -7.93
CA HIS A 54 -9.08 -0.63 -8.45
C HIS A 54 -7.99 0.23 -9.08
N THR A 55 -8.37 1.28 -9.81
CA THR A 55 -7.45 2.23 -10.45
C THR A 55 -6.62 3.00 -9.43
N ARG A 56 -7.25 3.52 -8.37
CA ARG A 56 -6.59 4.29 -7.30
C ARG A 56 -5.68 3.43 -6.42
N TYR A 57 -5.92 2.12 -6.35
CA TYR A 57 -5.10 1.17 -5.59
C TYR A 57 -4.01 0.48 -6.41
N LYS A 58 -3.92 0.70 -7.73
CA LYS A 58 -2.96 0.01 -8.62
C LYS A 58 -1.53 -0.06 -8.06
N LEU A 59 -0.96 1.07 -7.64
CA LEU A 59 0.42 1.10 -7.13
C LEU A 59 0.57 0.35 -5.79
N VAL A 60 -0.45 0.36 -4.93
CA VAL A 60 -0.46 -0.45 -3.70
C VAL A 60 -0.48 -1.93 -4.05
N LEU A 61 -1.39 -2.35 -4.93
CA LEU A 61 -1.51 -3.76 -5.31
C LEU A 61 -0.24 -4.29 -6.00
N LEU A 62 0.38 -3.49 -6.87
CA LEU A 62 1.68 -3.82 -7.47
C LEU A 62 2.80 -3.95 -6.43
N ALA A 63 2.79 -3.15 -5.36
CA ALA A 63 3.76 -3.26 -4.28
C ALA A 63 3.59 -4.59 -3.52
N HIS A 64 2.36 -5.06 -3.32
CA HIS A 64 2.06 -6.34 -2.66
C HIS A 64 2.34 -7.55 -3.56
N SER A 65 1.78 -7.61 -4.77
CA SER A 65 2.01 -8.72 -5.71
C SER A 65 1.76 -8.30 -7.16
N GLN A 66 2.83 -8.25 -7.96
CA GLN A 66 2.70 -7.97 -9.40
C GLN A 66 2.03 -9.10 -10.20
N PRO A 67 2.34 -10.40 -9.98
CA PRO A 67 1.66 -11.49 -10.69
C PRO A 67 0.15 -11.46 -10.45
N GLU A 68 -0.28 -11.38 -9.20
CA GLU A 68 -1.71 -11.36 -8.87
C GLU A 68 -2.41 -10.10 -9.36
N TYR A 69 -1.72 -8.94 -9.34
CA TYR A 69 -2.29 -7.73 -9.95
C TYR A 69 -2.52 -7.90 -11.47
N ARG A 70 -1.62 -8.59 -12.18
CA ARG A 70 -1.79 -8.89 -13.61
C ARG A 70 -2.98 -9.80 -13.87
N GLU A 71 -3.24 -10.76 -12.99
CA GLU A 71 -4.42 -11.63 -13.07
C GLU A 71 -5.72 -10.90 -12.72
N LEU A 72 -5.65 -9.93 -11.79
CA LEU A 72 -6.80 -9.14 -11.38
C LEU A 72 -7.28 -8.18 -12.49
N GLY A 73 -6.38 -7.74 -13.37
CA GLY A 73 -6.69 -6.84 -14.49
C GLY A 73 -7.79 -7.37 -15.42
N PRO A 74 -7.60 -8.53 -16.09
CA PRO A 74 -8.63 -9.16 -16.92
C PRO A 74 -9.94 -9.40 -16.17
N PHE A 75 -9.87 -9.83 -14.91
CA PHE A 75 -11.07 -10.02 -14.08
C PHE A 75 -11.86 -8.72 -13.90
N VAL A 76 -11.18 -7.59 -13.60
CA VAL A 76 -11.83 -6.29 -13.47
C VAL A 76 -12.37 -5.79 -14.80
N ALA A 77 -11.66 -6.02 -15.90
CA ALA A 77 -12.12 -5.63 -17.24
C ALA A 77 -13.43 -6.35 -17.62
N ALA A 78 -13.61 -7.59 -17.20
CA ALA A 78 -14.82 -8.40 -17.44
C ALA A 78 -16.05 -7.98 -16.60
N ILE A 79 -15.97 -6.94 -15.76
CA ILE A 79 -17.09 -6.51 -14.89
C ILE A 79 -18.40 -6.20 -15.63
N HIS A 80 -18.31 -5.83 -16.90
CA HIS A 80 -19.47 -5.54 -17.75
C HIS A 80 -20.24 -6.82 -18.15
N GLU A 81 -19.58 -7.98 -18.11
CA GLU A 81 -20.16 -9.29 -18.43
C GLU A 81 -20.97 -9.87 -17.25
N TRP A 82 -20.79 -9.32 -16.04
CA TRP A 82 -21.46 -9.81 -14.84
C TRP A 82 -22.88 -9.24 -14.71
N ALA A 83 -23.87 -10.14 -14.64
CA ALA A 83 -25.27 -9.78 -14.40
C ALA A 83 -25.50 -9.25 -12.98
N SER A 84 -24.89 -9.87 -11.97
CA SER A 84 -24.98 -9.45 -10.56
C SER A 84 -23.70 -8.74 -10.12
N LEU A 85 -23.84 -7.46 -9.76
CA LEU A 85 -22.73 -6.66 -9.27
C LEU A 85 -22.30 -7.05 -7.84
N ASP A 86 -23.23 -7.59 -7.04
CA ASP A 86 -22.93 -8.17 -5.74
C ASP A 86 -22.08 -9.43 -5.84
N ALA A 87 -22.38 -10.30 -6.80
CA ALA A 87 -21.58 -11.49 -7.07
C ALA A 87 -20.17 -11.09 -7.53
N PHE A 88 -20.06 -10.13 -8.46
CA PHE A 88 -18.77 -9.59 -8.88
C PHE A 88 -17.98 -8.99 -7.71
N TYR A 89 -18.62 -8.18 -6.87
CA TYR A 89 -17.98 -7.59 -5.69
C TYR A 89 -17.41 -8.66 -4.75
N THR A 90 -18.17 -9.74 -4.53
CA THR A 90 -17.77 -10.82 -3.61
C THR A 90 -16.49 -11.49 -4.11
N GLU A 91 -16.45 -11.84 -5.40
CA GLU A 91 -15.27 -12.42 -6.05
C GLU A 91 -14.09 -11.43 -6.10
N TYR A 92 -14.35 -10.17 -6.47
CA TYR A 92 -13.34 -9.12 -6.47
C TYR A 92 -12.70 -8.96 -5.09
N ARG A 93 -13.52 -8.90 -4.04
CA ARG A 93 -13.05 -8.75 -2.66
C ARG A 93 -12.19 -9.94 -2.24
N LEU A 94 -12.57 -11.17 -2.58
CA LEU A 94 -11.77 -12.36 -2.25
C LEU A 94 -10.39 -12.31 -2.90
N ARG A 95 -10.34 -11.99 -4.21
CA ARG A 95 -9.08 -11.85 -4.95
C ARG A 95 -8.22 -10.69 -4.42
N LEU A 96 -8.85 -9.56 -4.09
CA LEU A 96 -8.15 -8.41 -3.51
C LEU A 96 -7.54 -8.75 -2.15
N ILE A 97 -8.29 -9.46 -1.30
CA ILE A 97 -7.80 -9.94 0.01
C ILE A 97 -6.60 -10.85 -0.21
N HIS A 98 -6.74 -11.88 -1.06
CA HIS A 98 -5.65 -12.81 -1.37
C HIS A 98 -4.38 -12.06 -1.80
N LEU A 99 -4.51 -11.11 -2.72
CA LEU A 99 -3.42 -10.26 -3.18
C LEU A 99 -2.79 -9.47 -2.04
N LEU A 100 -3.60 -8.74 -1.26
CA LEU A 100 -3.09 -7.89 -0.19
C LEU A 100 -2.46 -8.69 0.96
N PHE A 101 -2.80 -9.98 1.14
CA PHE A 101 -2.16 -10.85 2.13
C PHE A 101 -0.71 -11.18 1.81
N ASN A 102 -0.26 -11.01 0.56
CA ASN A 102 1.17 -10.92 0.26
C ASN A 102 1.77 -9.69 0.93
N ASN A 103 2.98 -9.76 1.49
CA ASN A 103 3.65 -8.57 1.99
C ASN A 103 4.23 -7.75 0.84
N ALA A 104 4.09 -6.43 0.91
CA ALA A 104 4.81 -5.54 0.02
C ALA A 104 6.31 -5.72 0.21
N THR A 105 7.00 -6.05 -0.88
CA THR A 105 8.44 -6.35 -0.84
C THR A 105 9.24 -5.16 -1.34
N ARG A 106 10.48 -5.03 -0.85
CA ARG A 106 11.43 -4.02 -1.34
C ARG A 106 11.58 -4.06 -2.86
N ARG A 107 11.63 -5.27 -3.43
CA ARG A 107 11.68 -5.48 -4.88
C ARG A 107 10.47 -4.88 -5.57
N ASN A 108 9.26 -5.15 -5.08
CA ASN A 108 8.04 -4.63 -5.70
C ASN A 108 7.90 -3.12 -5.50
N HIS A 109 8.23 -2.57 -4.33
CA HIS A 109 8.32 -1.13 -4.12
C HIS A 109 9.29 -0.48 -5.10
N THR A 110 10.47 -1.06 -5.30
CA THR A 110 11.44 -0.58 -6.29
C THR A 110 10.82 -0.52 -7.69
N ASN A 111 10.12 -1.58 -8.11
CA ASN A 111 9.44 -1.62 -9.42
C ASN A 111 8.34 -0.55 -9.53
N VAL A 112 7.57 -0.33 -8.46
CA VAL A 112 6.56 0.73 -8.38
C VAL A 112 7.21 2.11 -8.50
N LEU A 113 8.28 2.37 -7.74
CA LEU A 113 9.00 3.65 -7.77
C LEU A 113 9.60 3.93 -9.16
N MET A 114 10.20 2.93 -9.81
CA MET A 114 10.70 3.04 -11.18
C MET A 114 9.58 3.26 -12.20
N HIS A 115 8.44 2.60 -12.03
CA HIS A 115 7.26 2.85 -12.86
C HIS A 115 6.79 4.31 -12.73
N VAL A 116 6.73 4.84 -11.50
CA VAL A 116 6.35 6.23 -11.26
C VAL A 116 7.41 7.20 -11.79
N GLN A 117 8.70 6.89 -11.65
CA GLN A 117 9.78 7.69 -12.25
C GLN A 117 9.57 7.91 -13.76
N GLY A 118 9.02 6.92 -14.47
CA GLY A 118 8.71 7.02 -15.90
C GLY A 118 7.76 8.17 -16.27
N TYR A 119 6.85 8.57 -15.37
CA TYR A 119 5.94 9.70 -15.58
C TYR A 119 6.65 11.05 -15.68
N PHE A 120 7.85 11.14 -15.12
CA PHE A 120 8.64 12.36 -15.03
C PHE A 120 9.78 12.43 -16.06
N ARG A 121 9.82 11.48 -17.01
CA ARG A 121 10.91 11.36 -18.00
C ARG A 121 11.15 12.64 -18.80
N ASN A 122 10.07 13.34 -19.18
CA ASN A 122 10.13 14.53 -20.04
C ASN A 122 10.19 15.84 -19.25
N GLN A 123 9.94 15.78 -17.94
CA GLN A 123 9.86 16.94 -17.06
C GLN A 123 11.18 17.18 -16.31
N LEU A 124 11.87 16.09 -15.95
CA LEU A 124 13.13 16.18 -15.20
C LEU A 124 14.33 16.32 -16.13
N ASN A 125 15.28 17.15 -15.73
CA ASN A 125 16.59 17.23 -16.40
C ASN A 125 17.46 15.99 -16.08
N LEU A 126 18.61 15.87 -16.76
CA LEU A 126 19.49 14.69 -16.59
C LEU A 126 19.93 14.49 -15.14
N ARG A 127 20.31 15.56 -14.44
CA ARG A 127 20.76 15.51 -13.04
C ARG A 127 19.65 15.04 -12.11
N GLN A 128 18.45 15.62 -12.22
CA GLN A 128 17.27 15.22 -11.44
C GLN A 128 16.88 13.75 -11.67
N ARG A 129 16.94 13.28 -12.93
CA ARG A 129 16.68 11.87 -13.26
C ARG A 129 17.71 10.95 -12.63
N GLN A 130 18.99 11.30 -12.67
CA GLN A 130 20.07 10.52 -12.06
C GLN A 130 19.94 10.47 -10.54
N GLU A 131 19.61 11.59 -9.90
CA GLU A 131 19.35 11.68 -8.46
C GLU A 131 18.18 10.78 -8.05
N LEU A 132 17.06 10.85 -8.75
CA LEU A 132 15.90 9.99 -8.48
C LEU A 132 16.24 8.50 -8.66
N THR A 133 16.94 8.14 -9.74
CA THR A 133 17.42 6.76 -9.93
C THR A 133 18.32 6.31 -8.78
N SER A 134 19.27 7.14 -8.37
CA SER A 134 20.20 6.83 -7.29
C SER A 134 19.47 6.64 -5.97
N ILE A 135 18.48 7.47 -5.66
CA ILE A 135 17.68 7.34 -4.45
C ILE A 135 16.83 6.06 -4.48
N ILE A 136 16.18 5.73 -5.60
CA ILE A 136 15.43 4.47 -5.70
C ILE A 136 16.36 3.26 -5.52
N ASP A 137 17.57 3.32 -6.08
CA ASP A 137 18.54 2.23 -5.98
C ASP A 137 19.16 2.12 -4.58
N ASN A 138 19.44 3.23 -3.90
CA ASN A 138 19.85 3.22 -2.50
C ASN A 138 18.78 2.59 -1.60
N TYR A 139 17.49 2.85 -1.85
CA TYR A 139 16.40 2.16 -1.16
C TYR A 139 16.41 0.65 -1.45
N ARG A 140 16.59 0.26 -2.73
CA ARG A 140 16.67 -1.14 -3.15
C ARG A 140 17.80 -1.90 -2.47
N ARG A 141 18.93 -1.23 -2.21
CA ARG A 141 20.12 -1.76 -1.52
C ARG A 141 20.09 -1.59 0.01
N GLU A 142 18.96 -1.14 0.56
CA GLU A 142 18.77 -0.91 2.00
C GLU A 142 19.64 0.21 2.61
N MET A 143 20.21 1.08 1.79
CA MET A 143 21.03 2.21 2.24
C MET A 143 20.18 3.38 2.77
N GLN A 144 18.86 3.37 2.51
CA GLN A 144 17.93 4.38 3.01
C GLN A 144 16.50 3.84 3.10
N PRO A 145 15.62 4.45 3.91
CA PRO A 145 14.23 4.02 4.06
C PRO A 145 13.40 4.28 2.79
N LEU A 146 12.26 3.59 2.68
CA LEU A 146 11.27 3.80 1.60
C LEU A 146 10.76 5.24 1.57
N LEU A 147 10.75 5.94 2.71
CA LEU A 147 10.25 7.30 2.79
C LEU A 147 11.06 8.26 1.90
N ALA A 148 12.37 8.07 1.76
CA ALA A 148 13.25 8.93 0.96
C ALA A 148 12.82 9.05 -0.53
N PRO A 149 12.71 7.94 -1.31
CA PRO A 149 12.19 8.03 -2.68
C PRO A 149 10.74 8.50 -2.75
N LEU A 150 9.90 8.20 -1.74
CA LEU A 150 8.51 8.68 -1.72
C LEU A 150 8.44 10.20 -1.62
N MET A 151 9.24 10.84 -0.77
CA MET A 151 9.25 12.30 -0.61
C MET A 151 9.73 12.99 -1.89
N LEU A 152 10.78 12.48 -2.52
CA LEU A 152 11.27 13.06 -3.77
C LEU A 152 10.25 12.93 -4.91
N LEU A 153 9.57 11.78 -5.02
CA LEU A 153 8.49 11.62 -5.99
C LEU A 153 7.30 12.54 -5.70
N GLN A 154 6.89 12.70 -4.43
CA GLN A 154 5.82 13.62 -4.05
C GLN A 154 6.17 15.09 -4.35
N HIS A 155 7.43 15.47 -4.19
CA HIS A 155 7.92 16.78 -4.63
C HIS A 155 7.71 16.97 -6.14
N TYR A 156 8.16 16.02 -6.97
CA TYR A 156 7.93 16.09 -8.42
C TYR A 156 6.46 16.00 -8.83
N MET A 157 5.63 15.26 -8.10
CA MET A 157 4.16 15.28 -8.31
C MET A 157 3.56 16.66 -8.04
N THR A 158 4.14 17.44 -7.13
CA THR A 158 3.70 18.81 -6.82
C THR A 158 4.13 19.78 -7.91
N GLU A 159 5.37 19.68 -8.40
CA GLU A 159 5.88 20.52 -9.49
C GLU A 159 5.26 20.18 -10.85
N HIS A 160 4.93 18.91 -11.07
CA HIS A 160 4.37 18.39 -12.31
C HIS A 160 3.11 17.58 -12.03
N PRO A 161 1.96 18.26 -11.76
CA PRO A 161 0.72 17.58 -11.42
C PRO A 161 0.28 16.60 -12.52
N ASN A 162 -0.10 15.40 -12.09
CA ASN A 162 -0.63 14.36 -12.97
C ASN A 162 -1.85 13.72 -12.29
N SER A 163 -3.03 13.87 -12.88
CA SER A 163 -4.31 13.45 -12.28
C SER A 163 -4.32 11.97 -11.91
N TRP A 164 -3.71 11.11 -12.73
CA TRP A 164 -3.64 9.68 -12.46
C TRP A 164 -2.75 9.38 -11.24
N LEU A 165 -1.55 9.97 -11.17
CA LEU A 165 -0.63 9.81 -10.02
C LEU A 165 -1.23 10.39 -8.74
N SER A 166 -1.85 11.57 -8.81
CA SER A 166 -2.50 12.22 -7.66
C SER A 166 -3.63 11.38 -7.08
N GLY A 167 -4.29 10.55 -7.89
CA GLY A 167 -5.32 9.61 -7.44
C GLY A 167 -4.79 8.33 -6.79
N GLN A 168 -3.47 8.06 -6.83
CA GLN A 168 -2.91 6.81 -6.31
C GLN A 168 -2.80 6.82 -4.78
N ARG A 169 -3.51 5.91 -4.10
CA ARG A 169 -3.48 5.75 -2.64
C ARG A 169 -2.10 5.37 -2.10
N TYR A 170 -1.21 4.88 -2.96
CA TYR A 170 0.17 4.55 -2.60
C TYR A 170 0.94 5.74 -1.99
N PHE A 171 0.76 6.95 -2.54
CA PHE A 171 1.43 8.16 -2.05
C PHE A 171 0.77 8.76 -0.80
N GLU A 172 -0.40 8.28 -0.41
CA GLU A 172 -1.06 8.67 0.83
C GLU A 172 -0.76 7.67 1.94
N LEU A 173 -0.98 6.38 1.68
CA LEU A 173 -0.89 5.31 2.68
C LEU A 173 0.53 5.08 3.16
N TRP A 174 1.50 4.87 2.25
CA TRP A 174 2.85 4.49 2.67
C TRP A 174 3.57 5.58 3.47
N PRO A 175 3.59 6.87 3.05
CA PRO A 175 4.20 7.90 3.88
C PRO A 175 3.54 8.05 5.25
N ALA A 176 2.21 7.99 5.32
CA ALA A 176 1.49 8.10 6.60
C ALA A 176 1.87 6.95 7.53
N ILE A 177 1.83 5.71 7.02
CA ILE A 177 2.11 4.50 7.81
C ILE A 177 3.59 4.45 8.23
N LEU A 178 4.54 4.74 7.33
CA LEU A 178 5.97 4.73 7.67
C LEU A 178 6.32 5.75 8.76
N ARG A 179 5.69 6.93 8.73
CA ARG A 179 5.85 7.96 9.78
C ARG A 179 5.32 7.49 11.12
N LEU A 180 4.17 6.79 11.15
CA LEU A 180 3.65 6.21 12.39
C LEU A 180 4.70 5.27 13.01
N HIS A 181 5.32 4.40 12.21
CA HIS A 181 6.34 3.46 12.70
C HIS A 181 7.72 4.08 13.01
N GLY A 182 7.89 5.40 12.84
CA GLY A 182 9.18 6.06 13.00
C GLY A 182 10.23 5.60 11.99
N LYS A 183 9.81 5.09 10.83
CA LYS A 183 10.69 4.67 9.72
C LYS A 183 10.85 5.81 8.69
N ALA A 184 11.14 7.00 9.21
CA ALA A 184 11.40 8.20 8.41
C ALA A 184 12.89 8.33 8.06
#